data_AF-A0A3P3ZCB6-F1
#
_entry.id   AF-A0A3P3ZCB6-F1
#
_cell.length_a   1.000
_cell.length_b   1.000
_cell.length_c   1.000
_cell.angle_alpha   90.00
_cell.angle_beta   90.00
_cell.angle_gamma   90.00
#
_symmetry.space_group_name_H-M   'P 1'
#
loop_
_entity.id
_entity.type
_entity.pdbx_description
1 polymer ?
#
loop_
_entity_poly.entity_id
_entity_poly.type
_entity_poly.pdbx_seq_one_letter_code
_entity_poly.pdbx_strand_id
1 'polypeptide(L)'
;MNPNATEFVPGRSNGPVGGLEALPTSTADMELAKAPPATAGYAPSPAGAARRSLHSSPIIQPSRLSVKSASEIEAISKNSALNAAAAAYVPQRTLARVVLAQPSPLALAPSEDPVKDNIEMMLDDLWCLFYFPTTLGENIKEEDYNPTLVFRVDSIPTFWRVVNNIASPTELQLSTLYLFRDGIDPKWEDPANRDGGIVKVKATSAQIDEAWELLLCRTIGDSWSPSVRETVNGVVLKVRERGYWLELWVTKDSSALQKDLAELWHPILGPSFSTTYLTHSMLQERTHAAAALAAERQKRNRRRY
;
A
#
# COMPACT_ATOMS: atom_id res chain seq x y z
N MET A 1 50.12 -7.26 -24.75
CA MET A 1 50.48 -6.01 -25.47
C MET A 1 50.54 -6.34 -26.94
N ASN A 2 49.60 -5.82 -27.75
CA ASN A 2 49.72 -5.87 -29.21
C ASN A 2 49.57 -4.43 -29.73
N PRO A 3 50.59 -3.88 -30.40
CA PRO A 3 50.63 -2.50 -30.86
C PRO A 3 50.12 -2.39 -32.30
N ASN A 4 49.11 -1.54 -32.51
CA ASN A 4 48.86 -0.72 -33.71
C ASN A 4 47.40 -0.28 -33.72
N ALA A 5 47.13 0.80 -33.00
CA ALA A 5 46.05 1.71 -33.34
C ALA A 5 46.47 2.51 -34.58
N THR A 6 45.54 2.81 -35.49
CA THR A 6 45.15 4.18 -35.90
C THR A 6 44.20 4.18 -37.09
N GLU A 7 43.30 5.16 -37.08
CA GLU A 7 42.53 5.73 -38.21
C GLU A 7 41.23 5.04 -38.65
N PHE A 8 40.11 5.55 -38.11
CA PHE A 8 38.90 5.73 -38.92
C PHE A 8 38.32 7.12 -38.66
N VAL A 9 38.52 8.00 -39.64
CA VAL A 9 37.93 9.36 -39.71
C VAL A 9 36.63 9.25 -40.50
N PRO A 10 35.47 9.69 -39.98
CA PRO A 10 34.22 9.66 -40.73
C PRO A 10 34.08 10.96 -41.54
N GLY A 11 34.14 10.86 -42.87
CA GLY A 11 33.80 11.97 -43.75
C GLY A 11 34.04 11.67 -45.24
N ARG A 12 32.92 11.65 -45.99
CA ARG A 12 32.78 11.72 -47.47
C ARG A 12 32.91 10.43 -48.27
N SER A 13 31.76 9.87 -48.63
CA SER A 13 31.44 9.59 -50.03
C SER A 13 29.94 9.69 -50.29
N ASN A 14 29.61 10.27 -51.45
CA ASN A 14 28.29 10.64 -51.94
C ASN A 14 27.50 9.42 -52.44
N GLY A 15 26.18 9.41 -52.23
CA GLY A 15 25.23 8.55 -52.95
C GLY A 15 23.80 8.69 -52.42
N PRO A 16 22.76 8.82 -53.27
CA PRO A 16 21.53 9.51 -52.91
C PRO A 16 20.36 8.58 -52.53
N VAL A 17 19.30 9.22 -52.04
CA VAL A 17 17.89 8.78 -51.93
C VAL A 17 17.48 8.12 -50.59
N GLY A 18 16.70 8.87 -49.80
CA GLY A 18 15.92 8.34 -48.66
C GLY A 18 16.03 9.14 -47.35
N GLY A 19 15.90 10.46 -47.39
CA GLY A 19 15.94 11.32 -46.20
C GLY A 19 14.67 11.20 -45.35
N LEU A 20 14.84 10.85 -44.08
CA LEU A 20 13.89 11.00 -42.99
C LEU A 20 13.65 12.50 -42.71
N GLU A 21 12.40 12.93 -42.63
CA GLU A 21 12.05 14.29 -42.20
C GLU A 21 12.40 14.48 -40.71
N ALA A 22 13.08 15.58 -40.41
CA ALA A 22 13.42 15.98 -39.06
C ALA A 22 12.19 16.55 -38.33
N LEU A 23 12.00 16.14 -37.07
CA LEU A 23 10.99 16.69 -36.18
C LEU A 23 11.27 18.17 -35.87
N PRO A 24 10.23 19.02 -35.80
CA PRO A 24 10.41 20.44 -35.47
C PRO A 24 10.85 20.62 -34.02
N THR A 25 12.03 21.21 -33.83
CA THR A 25 12.55 21.72 -32.56
C THR A 25 12.28 23.22 -32.46
N SER A 26 11.06 23.66 -32.14
CA SER A 26 10.78 24.97 -31.50
C SER A 26 9.27 25.24 -31.41
N THR A 27 8.84 25.88 -30.32
CA THR A 27 7.44 26.11 -29.90
C THR A 27 6.89 27.48 -30.31
N ALA A 28 7.36 28.10 -31.41
CA ALA A 28 7.08 29.51 -31.70
C ALA A 28 6.11 29.83 -32.86
N ASP A 29 5.57 28.84 -33.61
CA ASP A 29 4.79 29.12 -34.84
C ASP A 29 3.34 28.56 -34.83
N MET A 30 2.58 28.73 -33.74
CA MET A 30 1.16 28.33 -33.68
C MET A 30 0.18 29.44 -33.29
N GLU A 31 0.48 30.70 -33.62
CA GLU A 31 -0.51 31.78 -33.63
C GLU A 31 -0.47 32.56 -34.95
N LEU A 32 -1.31 32.19 -35.92
CA LEU A 32 -2.09 33.09 -36.78
C LEU A 32 -2.76 32.33 -37.94
N ALA A 33 -4.10 32.24 -37.95
CA ALA A 33 -4.97 32.33 -39.12
C ALA A 33 -6.42 32.05 -38.70
N LYS A 34 -7.27 33.06 -38.43
CA LYS A 34 -8.03 33.91 -39.37
C LYS A 34 -9.38 33.30 -39.79
N ALA A 35 -10.47 33.87 -39.25
CA ALA A 35 -11.86 33.82 -39.75
C ALA A 35 -12.16 35.07 -40.62
N PRO A 36 -13.39 35.32 -41.13
CA PRO A 36 -14.43 34.50 -41.82
C PRO A 36 -14.80 35.14 -43.21
N PRO A 37 -15.97 34.87 -43.85
CA PRO A 37 -17.19 35.66 -43.57
C PRO A 37 -18.55 34.91 -43.69
N ALA A 38 -19.63 35.66 -43.41
CA ALA A 38 -20.98 35.27 -43.00
C ALA A 38 -22.08 35.26 -44.09
N THR A 39 -23.27 34.71 -43.74
CA THR A 39 -24.69 35.06 -44.10
C THR A 39 -25.58 33.79 -43.96
N ALA A 40 -26.85 33.73 -43.57
CA ALA A 40 -27.92 34.65 -43.12
C ALA A 40 -28.96 33.79 -42.35
N GLY A 41 -29.79 34.39 -41.47
CA GLY A 41 -30.71 33.68 -40.56
C GLY A 41 -32.19 33.60 -40.97
N TYR A 42 -32.99 32.81 -40.23
CA TYR A 42 -34.36 33.12 -39.75
C TYR A 42 -34.90 32.02 -38.79
N ALA A 43 -35.81 32.41 -37.87
CA ALA A 43 -36.28 31.69 -36.66
C ALA A 43 -37.64 30.92 -36.85
N PRO A 44 -38.50 30.64 -35.83
CA PRO A 44 -38.45 29.54 -34.82
C PRO A 44 -39.74 28.65 -34.68
N SER A 45 -39.60 27.48 -34.00
CA SER A 45 -40.60 26.70 -33.18
C SER A 45 -41.85 26.03 -33.83
N PRO A 46 -42.61 25.08 -33.18
CA PRO A 46 -42.49 24.42 -31.85
C PRO A 46 -42.78 22.86 -31.79
N ALA A 47 -42.63 22.33 -30.56
CA ALA A 47 -43.39 21.23 -29.90
C ALA A 47 -43.16 19.75 -30.26
N GLY A 48 -42.79 18.97 -29.23
CA GLY A 48 -42.85 17.50 -29.20
C GLY A 48 -42.41 16.95 -27.85
N ALA A 49 -43.39 16.66 -26.98
CA ALA A 49 -43.22 16.27 -25.59
C ALA A 49 -42.65 14.86 -25.39
N ALA A 50 -41.75 14.71 -24.41
CA ALA A 50 -41.56 13.45 -23.67
C ALA A 50 -41.04 13.76 -22.25
N ARG A 51 -41.97 14.02 -21.33
CA ARG A 51 -41.71 14.06 -19.88
C ARG A 51 -41.37 12.64 -19.42
N ARG A 52 -40.18 12.44 -18.86
CA ARG A 52 -39.92 11.31 -17.94
C ARG A 52 -39.64 11.85 -16.54
N SER A 53 -40.39 11.27 -15.63
CA SER A 53 -40.51 11.50 -14.19
C SER A 53 -39.17 11.64 -13.48
N LEU A 54 -39.00 12.75 -12.75
CA LEU A 54 -38.00 12.93 -11.70
C LEU A 54 -38.38 12.04 -10.51
N HIS A 55 -37.57 11.03 -10.22
CA HIS A 55 -37.67 10.30 -8.97
C HIS A 55 -37.11 11.18 -7.85
N SER A 56 -38.01 11.63 -7.00
CA SER A 56 -37.76 12.35 -5.75
C SER A 56 -37.04 11.43 -4.77
N SER A 57 -35.71 11.51 -4.68
CA SER A 57 -34.97 10.99 -3.52
C SER A 57 -35.15 11.95 -2.34
N PRO A 58 -35.43 11.46 -1.12
CA PRO A 58 -35.58 12.34 0.04
C PRO A 58 -34.23 13.01 0.34
N ILE A 59 -34.27 14.33 0.51
CA ILE A 59 -33.16 15.13 1.02
C ILE A 59 -32.88 14.68 2.46
N ILE A 60 -31.77 13.99 2.67
CA ILE A 60 -31.21 13.77 4.01
C ILE A 60 -30.64 15.12 4.46
N GLN A 61 -31.31 15.78 5.40
CA GLN A 61 -30.72 16.92 6.08
C GLN A 61 -29.58 16.41 6.97
N PRO A 62 -28.37 17.00 6.92
CA PRO A 62 -27.33 16.69 7.88
C PRO A 62 -27.80 17.15 9.27
N SER A 63 -28.14 16.19 10.12
CA SER A 63 -28.37 16.45 11.54
C SER A 63 -27.06 16.91 12.17
N ARG A 64 -26.96 18.21 12.48
CA ARG A 64 -25.86 18.74 13.28
C ARG A 64 -25.88 18.03 14.63
N LEU A 65 -24.83 17.27 14.93
CA LEU A 65 -24.57 16.83 16.30
C LEU A 65 -24.43 18.09 17.16
N SER A 66 -25.36 18.28 18.09
CA SER A 66 -25.25 19.35 19.08
C SER A 66 -24.05 19.01 19.96
N VAL A 67 -22.92 19.68 19.71
CA VAL A 67 -21.74 19.60 20.56
C VAL A 67 -22.13 20.27 21.88
N LYS A 68 -22.49 19.44 22.86
CA LYS A 68 -22.80 19.88 24.21
C LYS A 68 -21.57 20.54 24.81
N SER A 69 -21.76 21.69 25.45
CA SER A 69 -20.65 22.42 26.07
C SER A 69 -20.03 21.61 27.22
N ALA A 70 -18.77 21.88 27.57
CA ALA A 70 -18.08 21.16 28.66
C ALA A 70 -18.87 21.20 29.99
N SER A 71 -19.58 22.32 30.25
CA SER A 71 -20.45 22.49 31.42
C SER A 71 -21.67 21.57 31.41
N GLU A 72 -22.18 21.22 30.22
CA GLU A 72 -23.35 20.38 30.04
C GLU A 72 -22.99 18.89 30.20
N ILE A 73 -21.79 18.51 29.73
CA ILE A 73 -21.22 17.17 29.92
C ILE A 73 -21.00 16.91 31.42
N GLU A 74 -20.51 17.91 32.15
CA GLU A 74 -20.29 17.82 33.60
C GLU A 74 -21.60 17.70 34.40
N ALA A 75 -22.66 18.39 33.96
CA ALA A 75 -23.99 18.27 34.55
C ALA A 75 -24.63 16.89 34.31
N ILE A 76 -24.45 16.33 33.10
CA ILE A 76 -24.92 14.98 32.77
C ILE A 76 -24.16 13.92 33.58
N SER A 77 -22.85 14.11 33.76
CA SER A 77 -22.01 13.25 34.61
C SER A 77 -22.46 13.24 36.08
N LYS A 78 -22.73 14.42 36.65
CA LYS A 78 -23.20 14.54 38.05
C LYS A 78 -24.57 13.91 38.30
N ASN A 79 -25.42 13.86 37.27
CA ASN A 79 -26.75 13.26 37.34
C ASN A 79 -26.76 11.77 36.96
N SER A 80 -25.64 11.21 36.50
CA SER A 80 -25.54 9.81 36.10
C SER A 80 -25.10 8.96 37.30
N ALA A 81 -26.03 8.17 37.86
CA ALA A 81 -25.79 7.32 39.03
C ALA A 81 -24.96 6.04 38.71
N LEU A 82 -23.84 6.19 38.00
CA LEU A 82 -22.87 5.10 37.79
C LEU A 82 -21.75 5.24 38.82
N ASN A 83 -21.81 4.39 39.85
CA ASN A 83 -20.79 4.31 40.90
C ASN A 83 -19.44 3.81 40.33
N ALA A 84 -18.56 4.74 39.95
CA ALA A 84 -17.17 4.46 39.60
C ALA A 84 -16.28 4.50 40.85
N ALA A 85 -16.44 3.51 41.74
CA ALA A 85 -15.49 3.24 42.81
C ALA A 85 -14.55 2.11 42.39
N ALA A 86 -13.60 2.42 41.50
CA ALA A 86 -12.44 1.57 41.24
C ALA A 86 -11.19 2.46 41.25
N ALA A 87 -10.42 2.38 42.34
CA ALA A 87 -9.14 3.05 42.43
C ALA A 87 -8.17 2.44 41.40
N ALA A 88 -7.88 3.17 40.33
CA ALA A 88 -6.84 2.80 39.38
C ALA A 88 -5.48 2.85 40.12
N TYR A 89 -4.93 1.69 40.42
CA TYR A 89 -3.58 1.54 40.94
C TYR A 89 -2.57 1.92 39.85
N VAL A 90 -1.94 3.08 39.98
CA VAL A 90 -0.85 3.54 39.11
C VAL A 90 0.46 3.43 39.89
N PRO A 91 1.41 2.56 39.48
CA PRO A 91 2.71 2.46 40.15
C PRO A 91 3.51 3.76 40.05
N GLN A 92 3.82 4.39 41.18
CA GLN A 92 4.48 5.71 41.26
C GLN A 92 5.98 5.74 40.88
N ARG A 93 6.52 4.79 40.11
CA ARG A 93 7.99 4.68 39.89
C ARG A 93 8.52 5.03 38.50
N THR A 94 7.72 5.57 37.59
CA THR A 94 8.23 5.91 36.23
C THR A 94 7.97 7.34 35.76
N LEU A 95 7.44 8.23 36.60
CA LEU A 95 7.19 9.64 36.29
C LEU A 95 8.45 10.55 36.41
N ALA A 96 9.62 10.07 36.00
CA ALA A 96 10.85 10.85 36.06
C ALA A 96 11.69 10.85 34.76
N ARG A 97 11.11 10.49 33.61
CA ARG A 97 11.84 10.58 32.33
C ARG A 97 11.02 11.09 31.14
N VAL A 98 10.03 11.94 31.39
CA VAL A 98 9.31 12.62 30.30
C VAL A 98 9.27 14.11 30.58
N VAL A 99 10.44 14.74 30.60
CA VAL A 99 10.57 16.18 30.35
C VAL A 99 11.88 16.34 29.57
N LEU A 100 11.81 16.99 28.41
CA LEU A 100 12.88 17.23 27.43
C LEU A 100 13.10 16.14 26.36
N ALA A 101 12.05 15.83 25.60
CA ALA A 101 12.23 15.73 24.16
C ALA A 101 11.55 16.96 23.57
N GLN A 102 12.32 17.84 22.91
CA GLN A 102 11.74 18.83 22.01
C GLN A 102 10.76 18.09 21.07
N PRO A 103 9.58 18.64 20.76
CA PRO A 103 8.73 18.05 19.73
C PRO A 103 9.58 17.87 18.47
N SER A 104 9.49 16.70 17.85
CA SER A 104 10.22 16.41 16.61
C SER A 104 10.04 17.59 15.64
N PRO A 105 11.07 18.03 14.91
CA PRO A 105 10.96 19.15 13.96
C PRO A 105 9.96 18.87 12.81
N LEU A 106 9.41 17.65 12.74
CA LEU A 106 8.32 17.22 11.86
C LEU A 106 6.93 17.24 12.51
N ALA A 107 6.81 17.64 13.78
CA ALA A 107 5.52 17.90 14.38
C ALA A 107 4.93 19.14 13.68
N LEU A 108 4.04 18.90 12.72
CA LEU A 108 3.19 19.94 12.14
C LEU A 108 2.66 20.78 13.30
N ALA A 109 2.96 22.08 13.29
CA ALA A 109 2.37 22.99 14.25
C ALA A 109 0.85 22.81 14.12
N PRO A 110 0.13 22.49 15.22
CA PRO A 110 -1.31 22.30 15.14
C PRO A 110 -1.88 23.59 14.55
N SER A 111 -2.59 23.48 13.43
CA SER A 111 -3.26 24.62 12.84
C SER A 111 -4.30 25.16 13.82
N GLU A 112 -4.70 26.42 13.63
CA GLU A 112 -5.68 27.08 14.51
C GLU A 112 -7.03 26.34 14.58
N ASP A 113 -7.29 25.40 13.64
CA ASP A 113 -8.46 24.55 13.55
C ASP A 113 -8.08 23.06 13.72
N PRO A 114 -8.19 22.44 14.91
CA PRO A 114 -7.83 21.02 15.12
C PRO A 114 -8.68 20.04 14.30
N VAL A 115 -9.78 20.50 13.70
CA VAL A 115 -10.63 19.69 12.81
C VAL A 115 -10.06 19.60 11.39
N LYS A 116 -9.34 20.62 10.91
CA LYS A 116 -8.72 20.60 9.57
C LYS A 116 -7.50 19.70 9.51
N ASP A 117 -6.63 19.77 10.51
CA ASP A 117 -5.43 18.91 10.58
C ASP A 117 -5.78 17.42 10.59
N ASN A 118 -6.89 17.06 11.23
CA ASN A 118 -7.38 15.69 11.29
C ASN A 118 -7.91 15.18 9.94
N ILE A 119 -8.38 16.07 9.06
CA ILE A 119 -8.87 15.71 7.72
C ILE A 119 -7.71 15.70 6.71
N GLU A 120 -6.75 16.61 6.86
CA GLU A 120 -5.66 16.83 5.89
C GLU A 120 -4.68 15.64 5.77
N MET A 121 -4.66 14.74 6.76
CA MET A 121 -3.75 13.57 6.77
C MET A 121 -4.47 12.21 6.82
N MET A 122 -5.75 12.16 6.42
CA MET A 122 -6.46 10.90 6.24
C MET A 122 -5.91 10.13 5.04
N LEU A 123 -5.93 8.80 5.12
CA LEU A 123 -5.60 7.94 4.00
C LEU A 123 -6.82 7.83 3.07
N ASP A 124 -6.55 7.69 1.76
CA ASP A 124 -7.60 7.41 0.78
C ASP A 124 -8.27 6.05 1.05
N ASP A 125 -7.47 5.08 1.47
CA ASP A 125 -7.91 3.72 1.81
C ASP A 125 -7.64 3.39 3.27
N LEU A 126 -8.56 2.63 3.87
CA LEU A 126 -8.35 2.05 5.19
C LEU A 126 -7.48 0.80 5.08
N TRP A 127 -6.50 0.65 5.96
CA TRP A 127 -5.60 -0.49 6.00
C TRP A 127 -5.70 -1.26 7.31
N CYS A 128 -5.66 -2.58 7.24
CA CYS A 128 -5.72 -3.49 8.36
C CYS A 128 -4.38 -4.22 8.52
N LEU A 129 -3.76 -4.09 9.69
CA LEU A 129 -2.56 -4.81 10.07
C LEU A 129 -2.94 -6.11 10.79
N PHE A 130 -2.51 -7.24 10.25
CA PHE A 130 -2.64 -8.55 10.87
C PHE A 130 -1.28 -9.12 11.27
N TYR A 131 -1.28 -9.90 12.34
CA TYR A 131 -0.11 -10.60 12.85
C TYR A 131 -0.36 -12.10 12.92
N PHE A 132 0.63 -12.87 12.50
CA PHE A 132 0.62 -14.32 12.58
C PHE A 132 1.95 -14.83 13.16
N PRO A 133 1.97 -15.35 14.41
CA PRO A 133 3.17 -15.93 14.98
C PRO A 133 3.51 -17.22 14.25
N THR A 134 4.78 -17.39 13.85
CA THR A 134 5.27 -18.64 13.27
C THR A 134 6.04 -19.38 14.37
N THR A 135 5.39 -20.32 15.04
CA THR A 135 6.08 -21.16 16.03
C THR A 135 7.26 -21.88 15.38
N LEU A 136 8.36 -21.98 16.11
CA LEU A 136 9.62 -22.55 15.64
C LEU A 136 9.43 -24.05 15.32
N GLY A 137 9.11 -24.38 14.06
CA GLY A 137 9.17 -25.75 13.54
C GLY A 137 7.84 -26.50 13.40
N GLU A 138 6.68 -25.90 13.68
CA GLU A 138 5.42 -26.52 13.27
C GLU A 138 5.15 -26.17 11.81
N ASN A 139 4.97 -27.20 10.98
CA ASN A 139 4.38 -27.01 9.66
C ASN A 139 3.01 -26.38 9.90
N ILE A 140 2.90 -25.07 9.69
CA ILE A 140 1.62 -24.36 9.74
C ILE A 140 0.69 -25.12 8.80
N LYS A 141 -0.25 -25.85 9.39
CA LYS A 141 -1.30 -26.50 8.62
C LYS A 141 -2.20 -25.37 8.12
N GLU A 142 -2.62 -25.49 6.87
CA GLU A 142 -3.56 -24.55 6.24
C GLU A 142 -4.84 -24.40 7.06
N GLU A 143 -5.20 -25.45 7.79
CA GLU A 143 -6.32 -25.59 8.72
C GLU A 143 -6.27 -24.61 9.91
N ASP A 144 -5.06 -24.22 10.36
CA ASP A 144 -4.84 -23.37 11.55
C ASP A 144 -4.38 -21.94 11.18
N TYR A 145 -4.41 -21.59 9.90
CA TYR A 145 -3.96 -20.28 9.43
C TYR A 145 -5.03 -19.20 9.70
N ASN A 146 -4.94 -18.59 10.88
CA ASN A 146 -5.80 -17.47 11.27
C ASN A 146 -4.99 -16.24 11.69
N PRO A 147 -4.58 -15.38 10.75
CA PRO A 147 -3.92 -14.12 11.06
C PRO A 147 -4.84 -13.23 11.91
N THR A 148 -4.33 -12.72 13.03
CA THR A 148 -5.12 -11.92 13.97
C THR A 148 -5.05 -10.45 13.58
N LEU A 149 -6.21 -9.80 13.43
CA LEU A 149 -6.26 -8.36 13.24
C LEU A 149 -5.73 -7.66 14.49
N VAL A 150 -4.66 -6.87 14.32
CA VAL A 150 -4.02 -6.13 15.41
C VAL A 150 -4.50 -4.69 15.41
N PHE A 151 -4.54 -4.05 14.23
CA PHE A 151 -4.80 -2.62 14.15
C PHE A 151 -5.44 -2.21 12.82
N ARG A 152 -6.23 -1.13 12.85
CA ARG A 152 -6.81 -0.48 11.66
C ARG A 152 -6.24 0.92 11.52
N VAL A 153 -5.74 1.23 10.34
CA VAL A 153 -5.04 2.47 10.01
C VAL A 153 -5.91 3.28 9.05
N ASP A 154 -6.24 4.49 9.48
CA ASP A 154 -7.13 5.42 8.78
C ASP A 154 -6.45 6.73 8.37
N SER A 155 -5.26 7.00 8.92
CA SER A 155 -4.57 8.27 8.76
C SER A 155 -3.06 8.08 8.92
N ILE A 156 -2.28 9.02 8.36
CA ILE A 156 -0.81 9.01 8.41
C ILE A 156 -0.28 9.05 9.86
N PRO A 157 -0.82 9.87 10.79
CA PRO A 157 -0.37 9.85 12.18
C PRO A 157 -0.64 8.51 12.86
N THR A 158 -1.80 7.90 12.59
CA THR A 158 -2.15 6.57 13.08
C THR A 158 -1.19 5.51 12.53
N PHE A 159 -0.84 5.58 11.25
CA PHE A 159 0.15 4.69 10.63
C PHE A 159 1.49 4.73 11.38
N TRP A 160 2.07 5.92 11.53
CA TRP A 160 3.38 6.06 12.19
C TRP A 160 3.33 5.68 13.68
N ARG A 161 2.21 5.92 14.37
CA ARG A 161 2.01 5.41 15.74
C ARG A 161 2.09 3.89 15.77
N VAL A 162 1.48 3.19 14.82
CA VAL A 162 1.51 1.72 14.78
C VAL A 162 2.90 1.21 14.45
N VAL A 163 3.51 1.70 13.37
CA VAL A 163 4.82 1.23 12.91
C VAL A 163 5.90 1.47 13.96
N ASN A 164 5.90 2.62 14.63
CA ASN A 164 6.88 2.92 15.68
C ASN A 164 6.73 2.07 16.95
N ASN A 165 5.59 1.42 17.15
CA ASN A 165 5.37 0.51 18.29
C ASN A 165 5.62 -0.96 17.93
N ILE A 166 5.94 -1.27 16.67
CA ILE A 166 6.29 -2.60 16.20
C ILE A 166 7.81 -2.67 16.09
N ALA A 167 8.42 -3.75 16.57
CA ALA A 167 9.86 -3.95 16.44
C ALA A 167 10.26 -4.03 14.95
N SER A 168 11.50 -3.64 14.64
CA SER A 168 12.01 -3.73 13.27
C SER A 168 11.99 -5.19 12.78
N PRO A 169 11.87 -5.43 11.46
CA PRO A 169 11.96 -6.78 10.90
C PRO A 169 13.13 -7.62 11.42
N THR A 170 14.29 -7.01 11.64
CA THR A 170 15.48 -7.66 12.21
C THR A 170 15.36 -8.09 13.68
N GLU A 171 14.52 -7.41 14.47
CA GLU A 171 14.31 -7.68 15.90
C GLU A 171 13.06 -8.54 16.17
N LEU A 172 12.21 -8.72 15.17
CA LEU A 172 11.01 -9.54 15.28
C LEU A 172 11.34 -11.03 15.44
N GLN A 173 10.57 -11.69 16.29
CA GLN A 173 10.54 -13.16 16.34
C GLN A 173 9.97 -13.73 15.03
N LEU A 174 10.18 -15.04 14.80
CA LEU A 174 9.63 -15.72 13.63
C LEU A 174 8.11 -15.51 13.56
N SER A 175 7.70 -14.72 12.58
CA SER A 175 6.33 -14.26 12.45
C SER A 175 6.04 -13.78 11.04
N THR A 176 4.79 -13.47 10.78
CA THR A 176 4.37 -12.82 9.55
C THR A 176 3.46 -11.64 9.88
N LEU A 177 3.79 -10.49 9.30
CA LEU A 177 2.98 -9.28 9.33
C LEU A 177 2.29 -9.13 7.98
N TYR A 178 1.02 -8.75 8.00
CA TYR A 178 0.20 -8.50 6.82
C TYR A 178 -0.41 -7.12 6.94
N LEU A 179 -0.29 -6.28 5.92
CA LEU A 179 -1.03 -5.03 5.82
C LEU A 179 -1.91 -5.09 4.57
N PHE A 180 -3.22 -5.16 4.75
CA PHE A 180 -4.19 -5.32 3.66
C PHE A 180 -5.20 -4.19 3.68
N ARG A 181 -5.81 -3.88 2.53
CA ARG A 181 -6.95 -2.97 2.46
C ARG A 181 -8.10 -3.51 3.33
N ASP A 182 -8.86 -2.62 3.94
CA ASP A 182 -10.02 -2.98 4.74
C ASP A 182 -11.03 -3.78 3.90
N GLY A 183 -11.60 -4.82 4.50
CA GLY A 183 -12.49 -5.75 3.81
C GLY A 183 -11.82 -6.82 2.95
N ILE A 184 -10.48 -6.84 2.86
CA ILE A 184 -9.72 -7.95 2.24
C ILE A 184 -9.03 -8.75 3.33
N ASP A 185 -9.42 -10.02 3.48
CA ASP A 185 -8.71 -10.91 4.39
C ASP A 185 -7.38 -11.35 3.77
N PRO A 186 -6.28 -11.44 4.55
CA PRO A 186 -4.98 -11.94 4.09
C PRO A 186 -4.95 -13.47 3.90
N LYS A 187 -5.97 -13.98 3.20
CA LYS A 187 -6.22 -15.38 2.85
C LYS A 187 -6.40 -15.46 1.34
N TRP A 188 -5.94 -16.57 0.77
CA TRP A 188 -6.06 -16.81 -0.67
C TRP A 188 -7.50 -17.12 -1.10
N GLU A 189 -8.36 -17.50 -0.16
CA GLU A 189 -9.79 -17.77 -0.37
C GLU A 189 -10.61 -16.49 -0.60
N ASP A 190 -10.08 -15.35 -0.17
CA ASP A 190 -10.74 -14.05 -0.30
C ASP A 190 -10.99 -13.74 -1.79
N PRO A 191 -12.19 -13.27 -2.18
CA PRO A 191 -12.51 -12.96 -3.57
C PRO A 191 -11.54 -12.00 -4.26
N ALA A 192 -10.92 -11.06 -3.53
CA ALA A 192 -9.94 -10.13 -4.08
C ALA A 192 -8.59 -10.80 -4.36
N ASN A 193 -8.25 -11.87 -3.63
CA ASN A 193 -6.96 -12.53 -3.72
C ASN A 193 -7.00 -13.76 -4.63
N ARG A 194 -8.08 -14.54 -4.64
CA ARG A 194 -8.13 -15.88 -5.27
C ARG A 194 -7.67 -15.93 -6.73
N ASP A 195 -8.01 -14.89 -7.51
CA ASP A 195 -7.77 -14.82 -8.96
C ASP A 195 -6.44 -14.09 -9.29
N GLY A 196 -5.74 -13.60 -8.27
CA GLY A 196 -4.51 -12.82 -8.41
C GLY A 196 -3.23 -13.62 -8.18
N GLY A 197 -2.23 -12.93 -7.65
CA GLY A 197 -0.95 -13.53 -7.30
C GLY A 197 -0.12 -12.67 -6.37
N ILE A 198 1.04 -13.22 -6.00
CA ILE A 198 2.02 -12.54 -5.17
C ILE A 198 3.26 -12.22 -6.00
N VAL A 199 3.78 -11.02 -5.85
CA VAL A 199 5.17 -10.70 -6.21
C VAL A 199 6.00 -10.81 -4.95
N LYS A 200 7.04 -11.65 -4.96
CA LYS A 200 7.90 -11.82 -3.79
C LYS A 200 9.36 -11.53 -4.09
N VAL A 201 10.06 -10.99 -3.10
CA VAL A 201 11.49 -10.77 -3.10
C VAL A 201 12.11 -11.24 -1.78
N LYS A 202 13.33 -11.76 -1.86
CA LYS A 202 14.10 -12.14 -0.69
C LYS A 202 15.05 -11.01 -0.33
N ALA A 203 15.09 -10.63 0.95
CA ALA A 203 16.01 -9.61 1.45
C ALA A 203 16.93 -10.18 2.55
N THR A 204 18.09 -9.55 2.71
CA THR A 204 19.03 -9.84 3.80
C THR A 204 18.70 -9.02 5.05
N SER A 205 19.28 -9.37 6.19
CA SER A 205 19.11 -8.59 7.43
C SER A 205 19.58 -7.14 7.31
N ALA A 206 20.58 -6.88 6.46
CA ALA A 206 21.10 -5.53 6.24
C ALA A 206 20.15 -4.63 5.42
N GLN A 207 19.18 -5.23 4.74
CA GLN A 207 18.31 -4.55 3.77
C GLN A 207 16.84 -4.51 4.20
N ILE A 208 16.42 -5.46 5.03
CA ILE A 208 14.99 -5.72 5.25
C ILE A 208 14.27 -4.59 5.96
N ASP A 209 14.91 -3.94 6.93
CA ASP A 209 14.26 -2.89 7.72
C ASP A 209 13.86 -1.71 6.83
N GLU A 210 14.80 -1.22 6.02
CA GLU A 210 14.55 -0.15 5.04
C GLU A 210 13.60 -0.58 3.92
N ALA A 211 13.79 -1.79 3.37
CA ALA A 211 12.94 -2.29 2.29
C ALA A 211 11.48 -2.50 2.72
N TRP A 212 11.25 -2.89 3.98
CA TRP A 212 9.92 -3.03 4.55
C TRP A 212 9.26 -1.67 4.77
N GLU A 213 9.97 -0.71 5.37
CA GLU A 213 9.46 0.63 5.63
C GLU A 213 9.09 1.36 4.33
N LEU A 214 9.96 1.30 3.31
CA LEU A 214 9.66 1.90 2.01
C LEU A 214 8.46 1.24 1.32
N LEU A 215 8.32 -0.09 1.44
CA LEU A 215 7.17 -0.79 0.90
C LEU A 215 5.87 -0.37 1.59
N LEU A 216 5.88 -0.23 2.91
CA LEU A 216 4.73 0.29 3.66
C LEU A 216 4.37 1.70 3.22
N CYS A 217 5.35 2.61 3.17
CA CYS A 217 5.16 4.00 2.75
C CYS A 217 4.62 4.11 1.31
N ARG A 218 5.17 3.34 0.36
CA ARG A 218 4.69 3.28 -1.03
C ARG A 218 3.23 2.84 -1.08
N THR A 219 2.87 1.87 -0.23
CA THR A 219 1.54 1.24 -0.20
C THR A 219 0.48 2.16 0.41
N ILE A 220 0.72 2.69 1.61
CA ILE A 220 -0.25 3.56 2.29
C ILE A 220 -0.38 4.93 1.61
N GLY A 221 0.71 5.44 1.03
CA GLY A 221 0.75 6.73 0.36
C GLY A 221 0.24 6.67 -1.06
N ASP A 222 -0.33 5.52 -1.47
CA ASP A 222 -0.81 5.20 -2.80
C ASP A 222 0.13 5.69 -3.91
N SER A 223 1.43 5.55 -3.68
CA SER A 223 2.48 6.11 -4.54
C SER A 223 2.78 5.21 -5.74
N TRP A 224 1.81 4.39 -6.15
CA TRP A 224 1.91 3.51 -7.30
C TRP A 224 1.56 4.24 -8.59
N SER A 225 2.03 3.67 -9.72
CA SER A 225 1.57 4.05 -11.04
C SER A 225 0.04 3.96 -11.12
N PRO A 226 -0.67 4.87 -11.82
CA PRO A 226 -2.14 4.91 -11.83
C PRO A 226 -2.82 3.58 -12.20
N SER A 227 -2.20 2.77 -13.06
CA SER A 227 -2.70 1.46 -13.47
C SER A 227 -2.51 0.33 -12.43
N VAL A 228 -1.72 0.59 -11.38
CA VAL A 228 -1.31 -0.38 -10.36
C VAL A 228 -2.04 -0.14 -9.02
N ARG A 229 -2.43 1.10 -8.72
CA ARG A 229 -3.08 1.50 -7.44
C ARG A 229 -4.20 0.55 -6.99
N GLU A 230 -5.17 0.33 -7.88
CA GLU A 230 -6.33 -0.54 -7.64
C GLU A 230 -6.00 -2.04 -7.67
N THR A 231 -4.79 -2.43 -8.10
CA THR A 231 -4.39 -3.83 -8.19
C THR A 231 -3.75 -4.35 -6.92
N VAL A 232 -3.28 -3.46 -6.03
CA VAL A 232 -2.58 -3.81 -4.80
C VAL A 232 -3.58 -4.09 -3.69
N ASN A 233 -3.64 -5.35 -3.26
CA ASN A 233 -4.52 -5.77 -2.16
C ASN A 233 -3.84 -5.63 -0.80
N GLY A 234 -2.54 -5.92 -0.72
CA GLY A 234 -1.80 -5.91 0.53
C GLY A 234 -0.32 -6.24 0.40
N VAL A 235 0.42 -6.00 1.48
CA VAL A 235 1.85 -6.29 1.61
C VAL A 235 2.10 -7.21 2.81
N VAL A 236 3.13 -8.04 2.71
CA VAL A 236 3.44 -9.08 3.69
C VAL A 236 4.93 -9.11 3.97
N LEU A 237 5.28 -9.15 5.25
CA LEU A 237 6.63 -9.42 5.73
C LEU A 237 6.66 -10.79 6.38
N LYS A 238 7.47 -11.72 5.87
CA LYS A 238 7.73 -13.03 6.50
C LYS A 238 9.13 -13.05 7.09
N VAL A 239 9.20 -13.13 8.41
CA VAL A 239 10.44 -13.35 9.17
C VAL A 239 10.62 -14.87 9.35
N ARG A 240 11.68 -15.43 8.78
CA ARG A 240 12.01 -16.86 8.83
C ARG A 240 13.49 -17.04 9.17
N GLU A 241 13.87 -18.20 9.69
CA GLU A 241 15.27 -18.51 10.06
C GLU A 241 16.26 -18.32 8.89
N ARG A 242 15.81 -18.62 7.67
CA ARG A 242 16.65 -18.60 6.44
C ARG A 242 16.63 -17.26 5.70
N GLY A 243 16.09 -16.22 6.33
CA GLY A 243 16.02 -14.86 5.81
C GLY A 243 14.59 -14.31 5.73
N TYR A 244 14.49 -13.14 5.12
CA TYR A 244 13.26 -12.34 5.08
C TYR A 244 12.64 -12.39 3.69
N TRP A 245 11.31 -12.47 3.66
CA TRP A 245 10.56 -12.32 2.42
C TRP A 245 9.62 -11.13 2.52
N LEU A 246 9.67 -10.29 1.50
CA LEU A 246 8.66 -9.28 1.23
C LEU A 246 7.77 -9.81 0.12
N GLU A 247 6.46 -9.76 0.34
CA GLU A 247 5.47 -10.13 -0.67
C GLU A 247 4.48 -8.99 -0.85
N LEU A 248 4.11 -8.75 -2.11
CA LEU A 248 3.04 -7.85 -2.50
C LEU A 248 1.94 -8.69 -3.14
N TRP A 249 0.73 -8.60 -2.62
CA TRP A 249 -0.43 -9.31 -3.12
C TRP A 249 -1.18 -8.40 -4.08
N VAL A 250 -1.35 -8.89 -5.31
CA VAL A 250 -1.95 -8.13 -6.41
C VAL A 250 -2.98 -8.95 -7.16
N THR A 251 -3.99 -8.28 -7.71
CA THR A 251 -5.01 -8.92 -8.55
C THR A 251 -4.47 -9.36 -9.92
N LYS A 252 -3.42 -8.70 -10.43
CA LYS A 252 -2.77 -9.05 -11.70
C LYS A 252 -1.33 -8.58 -11.74
N ASP A 253 -0.49 -9.33 -12.44
CA ASP A 253 0.85 -8.86 -12.79
C ASP A 253 0.77 -7.86 -13.95
N SER A 254 1.65 -6.86 -13.94
CA SER A 254 1.74 -5.87 -15.00
C SER A 254 3.17 -5.34 -15.15
N SER A 255 3.53 -4.89 -16.35
CA SER A 255 4.85 -4.29 -16.57
C SER A 255 5.03 -2.98 -15.80
N ALA A 256 3.95 -2.25 -15.52
CA ALA A 256 3.98 -1.05 -14.66
C ALA A 256 4.31 -1.42 -13.21
N LEU A 257 3.70 -2.49 -12.69
CA LEU A 257 3.98 -2.99 -11.35
C LEU A 257 5.46 -3.38 -11.21
N GLN A 258 6.02 -4.10 -12.18
CA GLN A 258 7.43 -4.50 -12.14
C GLN A 258 8.37 -3.28 -12.18
N LYS A 259 8.01 -2.20 -12.90
CA LYS A 259 8.77 -0.95 -12.91
C LYS A 259 8.69 -0.21 -11.57
N ASP A 260 7.52 -0.12 -10.97
CA ASP A 260 7.34 0.51 -9.65
C ASP A 260 8.15 -0.24 -8.57
N LEU A 261 8.14 -1.58 -8.60
CA LEU A 261 8.92 -2.39 -7.68
C LEU A 261 10.44 -2.28 -7.93
N ALA A 262 10.85 -2.17 -9.20
CA ALA A 262 12.23 -1.88 -9.58
C ALA A 262 12.70 -0.54 -9.03
N GLU A 263 11.91 0.52 -9.23
CA GLU A 263 12.17 1.86 -8.68
C GLU A 263 12.32 1.83 -7.15
N LEU A 264 11.41 1.12 -6.47
CA LEU A 264 11.39 1.03 -5.01
C LEU A 264 12.59 0.27 -4.43
N TRP A 265 12.94 -0.88 -5.00
CA TRP A 265 13.91 -1.80 -4.38
C TRP A 265 15.30 -1.77 -4.98
N HIS A 266 15.53 -1.21 -6.18
CA HIS A 266 16.88 -1.14 -6.75
C HIS A 266 17.89 -0.41 -5.86
N PRO A 267 17.54 0.71 -5.19
CA PRO A 267 18.47 1.41 -4.31
C PRO A 267 18.94 0.57 -3.12
N ILE A 268 18.09 -0.33 -2.61
CA ILE A 268 18.35 -1.10 -1.37
C ILE A 268 18.88 -2.51 -1.67
N LEU A 269 18.21 -3.22 -2.57
CA LEU A 269 18.49 -4.61 -2.89
C LEU A 269 19.55 -4.75 -4.00
N GLY A 270 19.86 -3.67 -4.70
CA GLY A 270 20.79 -3.62 -5.82
C GLY A 270 20.17 -4.07 -7.15
N PRO A 271 20.89 -3.92 -8.27
CA PRO A 271 20.34 -4.21 -9.61
C PRO A 271 20.13 -5.72 -9.87
N SER A 272 20.66 -6.59 -9.02
CA SER A 272 20.60 -8.05 -9.18
C SER A 272 19.46 -8.72 -8.42
N PHE A 273 18.59 -7.96 -7.73
CA PHE A 273 17.44 -8.56 -7.08
C PHE A 273 16.49 -9.13 -8.14
N SER A 274 15.86 -10.26 -7.82
CA SER A 274 14.85 -10.89 -8.68
C SER A 274 13.52 -10.92 -7.95
N THR A 275 12.52 -10.31 -8.57
CA THR A 275 11.12 -10.52 -8.22
C THR A 275 10.59 -11.78 -8.89
N THR A 276 9.81 -12.56 -8.16
CA THR A 276 9.08 -13.69 -8.73
C THR A 276 7.59 -13.46 -8.54
N TYR A 277 6.85 -13.41 -9.64
CA TYR A 277 5.39 -13.46 -9.61
C TYR A 277 4.91 -14.91 -9.56
N LEU A 278 4.01 -15.22 -8.63
CA LEU A 278 3.38 -16.53 -8.48
C LEU A 278 1.88 -16.35 -8.26
N THR A 279 1.06 -17.01 -9.04
CA THR A 279 -0.40 -17.00 -8.83
C THR A 279 -0.76 -17.76 -7.56
N HIS A 280 -1.90 -17.42 -6.95
CA HIS A 280 -2.37 -18.12 -5.74
C HIS A 280 -2.61 -19.61 -6.00
N SER A 281 -3.13 -19.97 -7.18
CA SER A 281 -3.28 -21.37 -7.61
C SER A 281 -1.95 -22.13 -7.60
N MET A 282 -0.88 -21.56 -8.16
CA MET A 282 0.44 -22.22 -8.18
C MET A 282 1.03 -22.37 -6.78
N LEU A 283 0.75 -21.42 -5.88
CA LEU A 283 1.19 -21.51 -4.48
C LEU A 283 0.49 -22.63 -3.73
N GLN A 284 -0.83 -22.78 -3.92
CA GLN A 284 -1.62 -23.88 -3.34
C GLN A 284 -1.12 -25.24 -3.82
N GLU A 285 -0.88 -25.39 -5.13
CA GLU A 285 -0.32 -26.64 -5.67
C GLU A 285 1.04 -26.97 -5.03
N ARG A 286 1.89 -25.95 -4.83
CA ARG A 286 3.19 -26.11 -4.17
C ARG A 286 3.05 -26.46 -2.69
N THR A 287 2.12 -25.87 -1.96
CA THR A 287 1.88 -26.19 -0.54
C THR A 287 1.31 -27.59 -0.40
N HIS A 288 0.32 -27.98 -1.20
CA HIS A 288 -0.24 -29.34 -1.21
C HIS A 288 0.82 -30.39 -1.59
N ALA A 289 1.63 -30.14 -2.62
CA ALA A 289 2.71 -31.03 -3.00
C ALA A 289 3.77 -31.17 -1.89
N ALA A 290 4.15 -30.06 -1.25
CA ALA A 290 5.08 -30.08 -0.12
C ALA A 290 4.51 -30.84 1.09
N ALA A 291 3.23 -30.64 1.40
CA ALA A 291 2.53 -31.35 2.48
C ALA A 291 2.43 -32.86 2.20
N ALA A 292 2.12 -33.25 0.96
CA ALA A 292 2.07 -34.65 0.53
C ALA A 292 3.45 -35.33 0.68
N LEU A 293 4.52 -34.67 0.22
CA LEU A 293 5.89 -35.17 0.36
C LEU A 293 6.32 -35.26 1.83
N ALA A 294 5.92 -34.30 2.68
CA ALA A 294 6.19 -34.34 4.11
C ALA A 294 5.46 -35.50 4.79
N ALA A 295 4.18 -35.73 4.46
CA ALA A 295 3.40 -36.85 4.96
C ALA A 295 3.99 -38.21 4.52
N GLU A 296 4.48 -38.31 3.28
CA GLU A 296 5.14 -39.52 2.79
C GLU A 296 6.47 -39.79 3.53
N ARG A 297 7.29 -38.75 3.76
CA ARG A 297 8.50 -38.84 4.58
C ARG A 297 8.19 -39.32 6.00
N GLN A 298 7.13 -38.79 6.61
CA GLN A 298 6.69 -39.21 7.95
C GLN A 298 6.23 -40.68 7.96
N LYS A 299 5.46 -41.14 6.97
CA LYS A 299 5.05 -42.55 6.84
C LYS A 299 6.26 -43.47 6.68
N ARG A 300 7.24 -43.09 5.85
CA ARG A 300 8.48 -43.85 5.66
C ARG A 300 9.31 -43.92 6.93
N ASN A 301 9.38 -42.84 7.72
CA ASN A 301 10.07 -42.82 9.00
C ASN A 301 9.36 -43.70 10.04
N ARG A 302 8.01 -43.67 10.10
CA ARG A 302 7.21 -44.54 10.98
C ARG A 302 7.32 -46.03 10.65
N ARG A 303 7.59 -46.39 9.40
CA ARG A 303 7.82 -47.79 8.98
C ARG A 303 9.23 -48.31 9.27
N ARG A 304 10.15 -47.45 9.70
CA ARG A 304 11.56 -47.79 9.99
C ARG A 304 11.85 -48.03 11.47
N TYR A 305 10.86 -47.78 12.33
CA TYR A 305 10.86 -48.09 13.76
C TYR A 305 9.78 -49.13 14.03
#